data_AF-T1AIM3-F1
#
_entry.id   AF-T1AIM3-F1
#
_cell.length_a   1.000
_cell.length_b   1.000
_cell.length_c   1.000
_cell.angle_alpha   90.00
_cell.angle_beta   90.00
_cell.angle_gamma   90.00
#
_symmetry.space_group_name_H-M   'P 1'
#
loop_
_entity.id
_entity.type
_entity.pdbx_description
1 polymer ?
#
loop_
_entity_poly.entity_id
_entity_poly.type
_entity_poly.pdbx_seq_one_letter_code
_entity_poly.pdbx_strand_id
1 'polypeptide(L)'
;MNGVVGLKPTVGLVSRTGIVPISRTQDTAGPITHTVRGAAMLLTAMAGSDPADPATAHADAHRTNYVAALNPRALAGVRLGIAQFLLKNFSPKTLAVFTMRWRC
;
A
#
# COMPACT_ATOMS: atom_id res chain seq x y z
N MET A 1 2.27 12.56 -13.37
CA MET A 1 2.00 11.96 -12.03
C MET A 1 1.04 12.89 -11.30
N ASN A 2 -0.04 12.35 -10.73
CA ASN A 2 -1.25 13.15 -10.38
C ASN A 2 -1.32 13.61 -8.91
N GLY A 3 -0.30 13.35 -8.09
CA GLY A 3 -0.28 13.81 -6.69
C GLY A 3 -1.32 13.16 -5.77
N VAL A 4 -1.73 11.92 -6.05
CA VAL A 4 -2.74 11.16 -5.29
C VAL A 4 -2.10 10.04 -4.47
N VAL A 5 -2.88 9.47 -3.55
CA VAL A 5 -2.49 8.29 -2.76
C VAL A 5 -2.80 7.04 -3.57
N GLY A 6 -1.79 6.21 -3.84
CA GLY A 6 -1.95 4.86 -4.37
C GLY A 6 -1.44 3.84 -3.35
N LEU A 7 -2.24 2.81 -3.07
CA LEU A 7 -1.88 1.72 -2.18
C LEU A 7 -1.91 0.40 -2.96
N LYS A 8 -0.77 -0.25 -3.08
CA LYS A 8 -0.69 -1.65 -3.52
C LYS A 8 -0.78 -2.56 -2.30
N PRO A 9 -1.84 -3.35 -2.11
CA PRO A 9 -1.97 -4.22 -0.94
C PRO A 9 -0.93 -5.35 -0.92
N THR A 10 -0.88 -6.07 0.21
CA THR A 10 -0.23 -7.38 0.29
C THR A 10 -0.83 -8.29 -0.78
N VAL A 11 0.01 -9.02 -1.53
CA VAL A 11 -0.48 -9.95 -2.56
C VAL A 11 -1.36 -11.00 -1.89
N GLY A 12 -2.53 -11.26 -2.48
CA GLY A 12 -3.53 -12.17 -1.91
C GLY A 12 -4.45 -11.54 -0.86
N LEU A 13 -4.30 -10.27 -0.50
CA LEU A 13 -5.24 -9.62 0.44
C LEU A 13 -6.57 -9.23 -0.21
N VAL A 14 -6.54 -8.94 -1.51
CA VAL A 14 -7.70 -8.55 -2.33
C VAL A 14 -7.81 -9.55 -3.47
N SER A 15 -9.03 -10.03 -3.73
CA SER A 15 -9.32 -10.95 -4.83
C SER A 15 -8.92 -10.38 -6.19
N ARG A 16 -8.44 -11.25 -7.06
CA ARG A 16 -8.13 -10.97 -8.45
C ARG A 16 -9.18 -11.50 -9.41
N THR A 17 -10.30 -12.02 -8.90
CA THR A 17 -11.43 -12.43 -9.73
C THR A 17 -11.87 -11.28 -10.63
N GLY A 18 -11.94 -11.54 -11.93
CA GLY A 18 -12.28 -10.53 -12.95
C GLY A 18 -11.11 -9.64 -13.40
N ILE A 19 -9.92 -9.75 -12.81
CA ILE A 19 -8.72 -9.05 -13.28
C ILE A 19 -8.08 -9.86 -14.42
N VAL A 20 -7.83 -9.21 -15.56
CA VAL A 20 -7.05 -9.80 -16.66
C VAL A 20 -5.60 -9.97 -16.19
N PRO A 21 -5.06 -11.19 -16.14
CA PRO A 21 -3.78 -11.45 -15.49
C PRO A 21 -2.59 -10.94 -16.31
N ILE A 22 -1.62 -10.34 -15.62
CA ILE A 22 -0.26 -10.09 -16.11
C ILE A 22 0.73 -11.03 -15.40
N SER A 23 0.63 -11.13 -14.07
CA SER A 23 1.48 -11.98 -13.25
C SER A 23 0.74 -12.56 -12.05
N ARG A 24 0.60 -13.90 -12.03
CA ARG A 24 -0.05 -14.62 -10.93
C ARG A 24 0.61 -14.43 -9.57
N THR A 25 1.88 -14.02 -9.52
CA THR A 25 2.62 -13.86 -8.25
C THR A 25 2.71 -12.40 -7.80
N GLN A 26 2.29 -11.44 -8.63
CA GLN A 26 2.47 -10.00 -8.35
C GLN A 26 1.20 -9.18 -8.48
N ASP A 27 0.23 -9.62 -9.28
CA ASP A 27 -1.00 -8.87 -9.53
C ASP A 27 -1.79 -8.68 -8.25
N THR A 28 -2.21 -7.44 -8.01
CA THR A 28 -3.14 -7.08 -6.94
C THR A 28 -3.83 -5.77 -7.30
N ALA A 29 -5.15 -5.73 -7.15
CA ALA A 29 -5.87 -4.46 -7.21
C ALA A 29 -5.63 -3.66 -5.93
N GLY A 30 -5.64 -2.33 -6.04
CA GLY A 30 -5.39 -1.44 -4.92
C GLY A 30 -6.07 -0.09 -5.09
N PRO A 31 -6.42 0.59 -4.00
CA PRO A 31 -7.13 1.86 -4.07
C PRO A 31 -6.23 3.01 -4.52
N ILE A 32 -6.79 3.89 -5.35
CA ILE A 32 -6.24 5.20 -5.72
C ILE A 32 -7.22 6.27 -5.24
N THR A 33 -6.79 7.17 -4.36
CA THR A 33 -7.68 8.15 -3.71
C THR A 33 -6.96 9.47 -3.40
N HIS A 34 -7.70 10.49 -2.99
CA HIS A 34 -7.12 11.77 -2.57
C HIS A 34 -6.53 11.76 -1.14
N THR A 35 -6.87 10.78 -0.30
CA THR A 35 -6.44 10.76 1.11
C THR A 35 -6.09 9.37 1.59
N VAL A 36 -5.18 9.25 2.56
CA VAL A 36 -4.83 7.96 3.20
C VAL A 36 -6.06 7.33 3.85
N ARG A 37 -6.95 8.13 4.45
CA ARG A 37 -8.22 7.65 5.01
C ARG A 37 -9.11 7.01 3.94
N GLY A 38 -9.22 7.64 2.76
CA GLY A 38 -9.97 7.08 1.63
C GLY A 38 -9.40 5.75 1.16
N ALA A 39 -8.08 5.64 1.04
CA ALA A 39 -7.42 4.38 0.70
C ALA A 39 -7.70 3.28 1.76
N ALA A 40 -7.68 3.62 3.05
CA ALA A 40 -8.01 2.68 4.12
C ALA A 40 -9.48 2.25 4.12
N MET A 41 -10.42 3.15 3.81
CA MET A 41 -11.85 2.83 3.67
C MET A 41 -12.07 1.84 2.53
N LEU A 42 -11.49 2.09 1.36
CA LEU A 42 -11.61 1.18 0.21
C LEU A 42 -10.94 -0.15 0.49
N LEU A 43 -9.75 -0.17 1.08
CA LEU A 43 -9.09 -1.43 1.44
C LEU A 43 -9.95 -2.26 2.42
N THR A 44 -10.63 -1.60 3.38
CA THR A 44 -11.53 -2.29 4.33
C THR A 44 -12.69 -2.98 3.61
N ALA A 45 -13.21 -2.37 2.56
CA ALA A 45 -14.28 -2.94 1.75
C ALA A 45 -13.79 -4.05 0.79
N MET A 46 -12.56 -3.95 0.31
CA MET A 46 -12.00 -4.85 -0.72
C MET A 46 -11.30 -6.09 -0.15
N ALA A 47 -10.73 -6.00 1.05
CA ALA A 47 -9.94 -7.09 1.62
C ALA A 47 -10.82 -8.24 2.10
N GLY A 48 -10.40 -9.47 1.79
CA GLY A 48 -11.10 -10.68 2.22
C GLY A 48 -10.82 -11.86 1.30
N SER A 49 -11.17 -13.05 1.78
CA SER A 49 -11.09 -14.26 0.97
C SER A 49 -12.16 -14.27 -0.13
N ASP A 50 -11.81 -14.84 -1.27
CA ASP A 50 -12.69 -15.13 -2.38
C ASP A 50 -12.50 -16.60 -2.76
N PRO A 51 -13.54 -17.45 -2.66
CA PRO A 51 -13.46 -18.86 -3.06
C PRO A 51 -13.02 -19.08 -4.51
N ALA A 52 -13.21 -18.10 -5.40
CA ALA A 52 -12.79 -18.18 -6.79
C ALA A 52 -11.31 -17.79 -7.02
N ASP A 53 -10.64 -17.21 -6.01
CA ASP A 53 -9.22 -16.85 -6.07
C ASP A 53 -8.44 -17.50 -4.90
N PRO A 54 -7.83 -18.68 -5.10
CA PRO A 54 -7.06 -19.38 -4.08
C PRO A 54 -5.90 -18.58 -3.47
N ALA A 55 -5.40 -17.54 -4.14
CA ALA A 55 -4.36 -16.69 -3.54
C ALA A 55 -4.85 -15.88 -2.34
N THR A 56 -6.17 -15.77 -2.15
CA THR A 56 -6.79 -15.06 -1.03
C THR A 56 -7.15 -15.94 0.15
N ALA A 57 -6.77 -17.23 0.16
CA ALA A 57 -7.15 -18.19 1.20
C ALA A 57 -6.79 -17.74 2.64
N HIS A 58 -5.77 -16.89 2.80
CA HIS A 58 -5.34 -16.36 4.10
C HIS A 58 -5.70 -14.88 4.33
N ALA A 59 -6.46 -14.25 3.42
CA ALA A 59 -6.78 -12.83 3.49
C ALA A 59 -7.54 -12.45 4.76
N ASP A 60 -8.48 -13.29 5.20
CA ASP A 60 -9.34 -13.00 6.36
C ASP A 60 -8.56 -12.92 7.68
N ALA A 61 -7.43 -13.61 7.80
CA ALA A 61 -6.54 -13.49 8.96
C ALA A 61 -5.88 -12.10 9.06
N HIS A 62 -5.85 -11.34 7.96
CA HIS A 62 -5.25 -10.02 7.87
C HIS A 62 -6.27 -8.91 7.57
N ARG A 63 -7.53 -9.29 7.29
CA ARG A 63 -8.65 -8.38 7.08
C ARG A 63 -9.02 -7.72 8.40
N THR A 64 -9.13 -6.39 8.38
CA THR A 64 -9.60 -5.62 9.53
C THR A 64 -10.21 -4.29 9.08
N ASN A 65 -10.75 -3.52 10.01
CA ASN A 65 -11.10 -2.13 9.76
C ASN A 65 -9.83 -1.27 9.74
N TYR A 66 -9.24 -1.08 8.56
CA TYR A 66 -8.00 -0.32 8.40
C TYR A 66 -8.17 1.17 8.73
N VAL A 67 -9.40 1.68 8.71
CA VAL A 67 -9.69 3.07 9.11
C VAL A 67 -9.51 3.24 10.62
N ALA A 68 -9.95 2.26 11.41
CA ALA A 68 -9.82 2.27 12.87
C ALA A 68 -8.36 2.20 13.33
N ALA A 69 -7.47 1.63 12.51
CA ALA A 69 -6.04 1.55 12.80
C ALA A 69 -5.27 2.87 12.52
N LEU A 70 -5.90 3.87 11.89
CA LEU A 70 -5.22 5.14 11.58
C LEU A 70 -4.96 5.96 12.85
N ASN A 71 -3.68 6.12 13.18
CA ASN A 71 -3.24 6.91 14.33
C ASN A 71 -2.15 7.90 13.91
N PRO A 72 -2.36 9.23 14.07
CA PRO A 72 -1.35 10.24 13.75
C PRO A 72 -0.03 10.10 14.53
N ARG A 73 -0.06 9.42 15.68
CA ARG A 73 1.12 9.18 16.53
C ARG A 73 1.75 7.81 16.31
N ALA A 74 1.28 7.02 15.34
CA ALA A 74 1.75 5.64 15.12
C ALA A 74 3.26 5.53 14.87
N LEU A 75 3.90 6.62 14.40
CA LEU A 75 5.32 6.65 14.09
C LEU A 75 6.20 7.19 15.24
N ALA A 76 5.62 7.58 16.37
CA ALA A 76 6.39 8.07 17.52
C ALA A 76 7.33 6.96 18.03
N GLY A 77 8.63 7.21 18.02
CA GLY A 77 9.66 6.23 18.43
C GLY A 77 9.94 5.12 17.42
N VAL A 78 9.30 5.12 16.25
CA VAL A 78 9.54 4.11 15.21
C VAL A 78 10.85 4.40 14.48
N ARG A 79 11.69 3.38 14.32
CA ARG A 79 12.92 3.44 13.52
C ARG A 79 12.59 3.23 12.05
N LEU A 80 12.89 4.21 11.21
CA LEU A 80 12.67 4.15 9.76
C LEU A 80 14.01 3.92 9.05
N GLY A 81 14.07 2.87 8.22
CA GLY A 81 15.24 2.53 7.43
C GLY A 81 15.17 3.14 6.03
N ILE A 82 16.24 3.79 5.59
CA ILE A 82 16.36 4.33 4.23
C ILE A 82 17.24 3.40 3.39
N ALA A 83 16.68 2.81 2.34
CA ALA A 83 17.40 2.00 1.37
C ALA A 83 18.24 2.87 0.42
N GLN A 84 19.36 3.40 0.93
CA GLN A 84 20.24 4.37 0.24
C GLN A 84 20.65 3.92 -1.17
N PHE A 85 20.83 2.61 -1.40
CA PHE A 85 21.23 2.06 -2.69
C PHE A 85 20.20 2.32 -3.81
N LEU A 86 18.92 2.53 -3.48
CA LEU A 86 17.87 2.85 -4.44
C LEU A 86 17.89 4.31 -4.91
N LEU A 87 18.56 5.21 -4.17
CA LEU A 87 18.48 6.65 -4.43
C LEU A 87 19.33 7.15 -5.61
N LYS A 88 20.24 6.32 -6.12
CA LYS A 88 21.30 6.72 -7.08
C LYS A 88 20.78 7.30 -8.40
N ASN A 89 19.60 6.88 -8.86
CA ASN A 89 19.08 7.21 -10.19
C ASN A 89 17.88 8.17 -10.16
N PHE A 90 17.56 8.76 -9.00
CA PHE A 90 16.47 9.73 -8.91
C PHE A 90 16.94 11.14 -9.31
N SER A 91 16.03 11.92 -9.89
CA SER A 91 16.34 13.31 -10.27
C SER A 91 16.72 14.17 -9.06
N PRO A 92 17.56 15.21 -9.22
CA PRO A 92 17.92 16.11 -8.12
C PRO A 92 16.70 16.75 -7.44
N LYS A 93 15.64 17.06 -8.22
CA LYS A 93 14.39 17.63 -7.69
C LYS A 93 13.65 16.65 -6.78
N THR A 94 13.57 15.37 -7.16
CA THR A 94 12.93 14.32 -6.35
C THR A 94 13.71 14.08 -5.06
N LEU A 95 15.04 14.01 -5.15
CA LEU A 95 15.92 13.82 -3.99
C LEU A 95 15.83 15.00 -3.01
N ALA A 96 15.72 16.23 -3.50
CA ALA A 96 15.55 17.41 -2.65
C ALA A 96 14.27 17.31 -1.79
N VAL A 97 13.12 16.99 -2.41
CA VAL A 97 11.84 16.84 -1.67
C VAL A 97 11.88 15.66 -0.71
N PHE A 98 12.47 14.52 -1.11
CA PHE A 98 12.58 13.35 -0.25
C PHE A 98 13.44 13.64 0.98
N THR A 99 14.68 14.11 0.78
CA THR A 99 15.67 14.29 1.86
C THR A 99 15.36 15.45 2.81
N MET A 100 14.64 16.48 2.37
CA MET A 100 14.26 17.63 3.20
C MET A 100 13.50 17.24 4.48
N ARG A 101 12.83 16.08 4.49
CA ARG A 101 12.07 15.56 5.63
C ARG A 101 12.80 14.52 6.49
N TRP A 102 14.02 14.15 6.12
CA TRP A 102 14.81 13.11 6.82
C TRP A 102 16.12 13.62 7.39
N ARG A 103 16.37 14.93 7.34
CA ARG A 103 17.54 15.54 7.99
C ARG A 103 17.32 15.52 9.51
N CYS A 104 17.88 14.49 10.16
CA CYS A 104 18.41 14.63 11.50
C CYS A 104 19.60 15.60 11.48
#